data_AF-A0A397CPS9-F1
#
_entry.id   AF-A0A397CPS9-F1
#
_cell.length_a   1.000
_cell.length_b   1.000
_cell.length_c   1.000
_cell.angle_alpha   90.00
_cell.angle_beta   90.00
_cell.angle_gamma   90.00
#
_symmetry.space_group_name_H-M   'P 1'
#
loop_
_entity.id
_entity.type
_entity.pdbx_description
1 polymer ?
#
loop_
_entity_poly.entity_id
_entity_poly.type
_entity_poly.pdbx_seq_one_letter_code
_entity_poly.pdbx_strand_id
1 'polypeptide(L)'
;MIPNASSSRFVDISGHDLVDGTPVLDIKPYVPYDNVASLVCPEWVAEKDDILPRPVHFTVEAQVQLEQAIPAMQFYTSVAAMRATIDQILVLDIRSIHQKRGEASDTEFHFRLDHLDVVFKTLDDFIQVTRCSVVDNKTTKTSREQGPNSHREDTYGHGGLQIEQPRE
;
A
#
# COMPACT_ATOMS: atom_id res chain seq x y z
N MET A 1 36.12 32.11 -10.23
CA MET A 1 35.79 30.84 -9.55
C MET A 1 34.28 30.71 -9.55
N ILE A 2 33.73 29.80 -10.35
CA ILE A 2 32.31 29.43 -10.32
C ILE A 2 32.18 28.31 -9.27
N PRO A 3 31.29 28.40 -8.28
CA PRO A 3 31.07 27.30 -7.34
C PRO A 3 30.58 26.08 -8.10
N ASN A 4 31.16 24.90 -7.81
CA ASN A 4 30.70 23.62 -8.34
C ASN A 4 29.20 23.45 -8.01
N ALA A 5 28.33 23.70 -8.99
CA ALA A 5 26.96 23.24 -8.96
C ALA A 5 27.02 21.72 -9.04
N SER A 6 26.84 21.05 -7.91
CA SER A 6 26.57 19.61 -7.89
C SER A 6 25.32 19.38 -8.73
N SER A 7 25.46 18.89 -9.96
CA SER A 7 24.34 18.50 -10.79
C SER A 7 23.61 17.37 -10.08
N SER A 8 22.41 17.65 -9.54
CA SER A 8 21.57 16.62 -8.96
C SER A 8 21.27 15.58 -10.03
N ARG A 9 21.51 14.30 -9.73
CA ARG A 9 21.25 13.17 -10.64
C ARG A 9 19.98 12.47 -10.13
N PHE A 10 19.01 12.31 -11.02
CA PHE A 10 17.74 11.65 -10.73
C PHE A 10 17.53 10.48 -11.69
N VAL A 11 16.83 9.45 -11.21
CA VAL A 11 16.33 8.34 -12.02
C VAL A 11 14.86 8.20 -11.69
N ASP A 12 14.00 8.47 -12.67
CA ASP A 12 12.57 8.28 -12.56
C ASP A 12 12.23 6.82 -12.87
N ILE A 13 11.55 6.17 -11.94
CA ILE A 13 11.07 4.79 -12.06
C ILE A 13 9.56 4.73 -11.84
N SER A 14 8.91 3.71 -12.39
CA SER A 14 7.48 3.47 -12.21
C SER A 14 7.24 1.99 -11.91
N GLY A 15 6.06 1.66 -11.37
CA GLY A 15 5.69 0.27 -11.06
C GLY A 15 6.57 -0.39 -9.99
N HIS A 16 7.10 0.39 -9.05
CA HIS A 16 7.90 -0.12 -7.94
C HIS A 16 7.09 -0.19 -6.64
N ASP A 17 7.58 -1.00 -5.69
CA ASP A 17 6.97 -1.20 -4.37
C ASP A 17 7.80 -0.59 -3.22
N LEU A 18 8.65 0.38 -3.53
CA LEU A 18 9.44 1.11 -2.52
C LEU A 18 8.59 2.16 -1.79
N VAL A 19 8.68 2.19 -0.47
CA VAL A 19 8.12 3.27 0.36
C VAL A 19 9.06 4.48 0.42
N ASP A 20 8.54 5.65 0.76
CA ASP A 20 9.34 6.87 0.88
C ASP A 20 10.53 6.70 1.86
N GLY A 21 11.69 7.24 1.45
CA GLY A 21 12.93 7.13 2.21
C GLY A 21 13.61 5.76 2.19
N THR A 22 13.11 4.77 1.42
CA THR A 22 13.80 3.48 1.28
C THR A 22 15.21 3.68 0.74
N PRO A 23 16.28 3.30 1.49
CA PRO A 23 17.65 3.56 1.06
C PRO A 23 18.02 2.68 -0.14
N VAL A 24 18.46 3.31 -1.23
CA VAL A 24 18.97 2.63 -2.42
C VAL A 24 20.48 2.47 -2.29
N LEU A 25 20.95 1.21 -2.19
CA LEU A 25 22.37 0.91 -2.04
C LEU A 25 23.11 0.90 -3.38
N ASP A 26 22.47 0.40 -4.44
CA ASP A 26 23.05 0.25 -5.77
C ASP A 26 21.95 0.22 -6.84
N ILE A 27 22.28 0.65 -8.07
CA ILE A 27 21.38 0.55 -9.24
C ILE A 27 22.12 -0.26 -10.30
N LYS A 28 21.58 -1.42 -10.66
CA LYS A 28 22.15 -2.31 -11.69
C LYS A 28 21.28 -2.29 -12.95
N PRO A 29 21.89 -2.33 -14.15
CA PRO A 29 21.14 -2.47 -15.38
C PRO A 29 20.51 -3.88 -15.45
N TYR A 30 19.26 -3.94 -15.89
CA TYR A 30 18.64 -5.19 -16.33
C TYR A 30 19.15 -5.51 -17.74
N VAL A 31 19.99 -6.53 -17.87
CA VAL A 31 20.63 -6.91 -19.14
C VAL A 31 19.90 -8.09 -19.80
N PRO A 32 20.07 -8.34 -21.11
CA PRO A 32 19.35 -9.42 -21.79
C PRO A 32 19.51 -10.82 -21.16
N TYR A 33 20.64 -11.07 -20.50
CA TYR A 33 20.90 -12.34 -19.80
C TYR A 33 20.11 -12.51 -18.50
N ASP A 34 19.52 -11.42 -17.95
CA ASP A 34 18.61 -11.47 -16.81
C ASP A 34 17.19 -11.89 -17.23
N ASN A 35 16.85 -11.81 -18.53
CA ASN A 35 15.56 -12.22 -19.07
C ASN A 35 15.56 -13.69 -19.48
N VAL A 36 14.96 -14.53 -18.66
CA VAL A 36 14.74 -15.94 -18.96
C VAL A 36 13.34 -16.09 -19.57
N ALA A 37 13.27 -16.08 -20.90
CA ALA A 37 12.00 -16.10 -21.65
C ALA A 37 11.08 -17.29 -21.35
N SER A 38 11.62 -18.39 -20.80
CA SER A 38 10.83 -19.56 -20.40
C SER A 38 10.14 -19.39 -19.05
N LEU A 39 10.47 -18.35 -18.27
CA LEU A 39 9.78 -18.07 -17.03
C LEU A 39 8.41 -17.48 -17.34
N VAL A 40 7.38 -18.12 -16.81
CA VAL A 40 6.01 -17.66 -16.87
C VAL A 40 5.57 -17.21 -15.49
N CYS A 41 4.68 -16.23 -15.45
CA CYS A 41 3.98 -15.88 -14.21
C CYS A 41 3.22 -17.12 -13.72
N PRO A 42 3.43 -17.61 -12.49
CA PRO A 42 2.66 -18.72 -11.96
C PRO A 42 1.16 -18.43 -12.01
N GLU A 43 0.35 -19.46 -12.26
CA GLU A 43 -1.11 -19.29 -12.43
C GLU A 43 -1.75 -18.60 -11.22
N TRP A 44 -1.36 -18.98 -10.00
CA TRP A 44 -1.84 -18.35 -8.76
C TRP A 44 -1.50 -16.85 -8.62
N VAL A 45 -0.50 -16.32 -9.33
CA VAL A 45 -0.21 -14.87 -9.38
C VAL A 45 -1.07 -14.18 -10.43
N ALA A 46 -1.37 -14.88 -11.52
CA ALA A 46 -2.18 -14.38 -12.63
C ALA A 46 -3.70 -14.56 -12.39
N GLU A 47 -4.08 -15.43 -11.46
CA GLU A 47 -5.44 -15.60 -10.97
C GLU A 47 -5.96 -14.27 -10.42
N LYS A 48 -7.22 -13.95 -10.77
CA LYS A 48 -7.85 -12.72 -10.29
C LYS A 48 -8.04 -12.81 -8.78
N ASP A 49 -7.85 -11.69 -8.09
CA ASP A 49 -8.16 -11.56 -6.67
C ASP A 49 -9.50 -12.24 -6.32
N ASP A 50 -9.52 -12.96 -5.20
CA ASP A 50 -10.72 -13.61 -4.64
C ASP A 50 -11.83 -12.62 -4.25
N ILE A 51 -11.58 -11.32 -4.42
CA ILE A 51 -12.44 -10.25 -3.98
C ILE A 51 -13.05 -9.56 -5.19
N LEU A 52 -14.38 -9.53 -5.21
CA LEU A 52 -15.11 -8.76 -6.18
C LEU A 52 -14.79 -7.26 -6.00
N PRO A 53 -14.29 -6.58 -7.05
CA PRO A 53 -13.97 -5.17 -6.97
C PRO A 53 -15.24 -4.36 -6.71
N ARG A 54 -15.16 -3.44 -5.75
CA ARG A 54 -16.25 -2.54 -5.36
C ARG A 54 -15.94 -1.12 -5.85
N PRO A 55 -16.90 -0.41 -6.48
CA PRO A 55 -16.72 0.99 -6.84
C PRO A 55 -16.42 1.85 -5.61
N VAL A 56 -15.62 2.90 -5.79
CA VAL A 56 -15.25 3.83 -4.71
C VAL A 56 -16.07 5.10 -4.83
N HIS A 57 -16.81 5.42 -3.77
CA HIS A 57 -17.63 6.62 -3.67
C HIS A 57 -17.10 7.53 -2.56
N PHE A 58 -17.15 8.84 -2.82
CA PHE A 58 -16.78 9.85 -1.82
C PHE A 58 -18.05 10.47 -1.26
N THR A 59 -18.08 10.72 0.04
CA THR A 59 -19.07 11.64 0.61
C THR A 59 -18.85 13.05 0.04
N VAL A 60 -19.88 13.88 0.09
CA VAL A 60 -19.77 15.31 -0.26
C VAL A 60 -18.70 15.99 0.61
N GLU A 61 -18.66 15.65 1.89
CA GLU A 61 -17.66 16.15 2.83
C GLU A 61 -16.23 15.73 2.44
N ALA A 62 -16.00 14.45 2.18
CA ALA A 62 -14.68 13.95 1.77
C ALA A 62 -14.21 14.57 0.45
N GLN A 63 -15.12 14.79 -0.50
CA GLN A 63 -14.80 15.45 -1.77
C GLN A 63 -14.33 16.89 -1.54
N VAL A 64 -15.04 17.67 -0.73
CA VAL A 64 -14.64 19.05 -0.38
C VAL A 64 -13.30 19.07 0.36
N GLN A 65 -13.10 18.13 1.28
CA GLN A 65 -11.84 18.00 2.03
C GLN A 65 -10.67 17.63 1.12
N LEU A 66 -10.87 16.73 0.15
CA LEU A 66 -9.86 16.36 -0.83
C LEU A 66 -9.45 17.58 -1.68
N GLU A 67 -10.42 18.37 -2.14
CA GLU A 67 -10.18 19.59 -2.92
C GLU A 67 -9.34 20.62 -2.14
N GLN A 68 -9.65 20.80 -0.85
CA GLN A 68 -8.92 21.70 0.03
C GLN A 68 -7.50 21.21 0.37
N ALA A 69 -7.26 19.90 0.31
CA ALA A 69 -5.98 19.29 0.67
C ALA A 69 -4.92 19.37 -0.43
N ILE A 70 -5.30 19.50 -1.71
CA ILE A 70 -4.36 19.47 -2.85
C ILE A 70 -3.17 20.42 -2.71
N PRO A 71 -3.33 21.69 -2.26
CA PRO A 71 -2.19 22.60 -2.10
C PRO A 71 -1.13 22.12 -1.09
N ALA A 72 -1.48 21.17 -0.20
CA ALA A 72 -0.59 20.60 0.80
C ALA A 72 0.05 19.28 0.37
N MET A 73 -0.28 18.74 -0.81
CA MET A 73 0.29 17.49 -1.34
C MET A 73 1.67 17.74 -1.96
N GLN A 74 2.57 16.76 -1.86
CA GLN A 74 3.90 16.84 -2.45
C GLN A 74 3.93 16.31 -3.90
N PHE A 75 3.23 15.20 -4.17
CA PHE A 75 3.30 14.45 -5.41
C PHE A 75 2.06 14.61 -6.29
N TYR A 76 0.89 14.86 -5.70
CA TYR A 76 -0.38 14.95 -6.43
C TYR A 76 -0.86 16.40 -6.56
N THR A 77 -0.74 16.96 -7.76
CA THR A 77 -1.04 18.38 -8.02
C THR A 77 -2.49 18.65 -8.47
N SER A 78 -3.33 17.61 -8.58
CA SER A 78 -4.73 17.77 -8.98
C SER A 78 -5.66 16.82 -8.24
N VAL A 79 -6.88 17.30 -7.98
CA VAL A 79 -7.97 16.52 -7.37
C VAL A 79 -8.26 15.26 -8.18
N ALA A 80 -8.27 15.39 -9.51
CA ALA A 80 -8.54 14.28 -10.41
C ALA A 80 -7.49 13.16 -10.28
N ALA A 81 -6.21 13.51 -10.26
CA ALA A 81 -5.13 12.52 -10.09
C ALA A 81 -5.20 11.84 -8.72
N MET A 82 -5.35 12.62 -7.64
CA MET A 82 -5.43 12.10 -6.28
C MET A 82 -6.63 11.15 -6.11
N ARG A 83 -7.80 11.55 -6.62
CA ARG A 83 -9.02 10.72 -6.59
C ARG A 83 -8.84 9.44 -7.40
N ALA A 84 -8.26 9.52 -8.60
CA ALA A 84 -8.02 8.33 -9.43
C ALA A 84 -7.06 7.34 -8.75
N THR A 85 -6.05 7.84 -8.03
CA THR A 85 -5.17 6.98 -7.24
C THR A 85 -5.88 6.35 -6.05
N ILE A 86 -6.68 7.12 -5.29
CA ILE A 86 -7.46 6.57 -4.18
C ILE A 86 -8.43 5.48 -4.68
N ASP A 87 -9.06 5.69 -5.83
CA ASP A 87 -9.93 4.71 -6.48
C ASP A 87 -9.17 3.40 -6.81
N GLN A 88 -8.04 3.51 -7.50
CA GLN A 88 -7.18 2.37 -7.85
C GLN A 88 -6.67 1.61 -6.62
N ILE A 89 -6.37 2.31 -5.53
CA ILE A 89 -5.93 1.69 -4.27
C ILE A 89 -7.11 0.95 -3.63
N LEU A 90 -8.23 1.63 -3.42
CA LEU A 90 -9.34 1.07 -2.65
C LEU A 90 -10.07 -0.04 -3.39
N VAL A 91 -10.12 -0.04 -4.72
CA VAL A 91 -10.76 -1.11 -5.50
C VAL A 91 -10.14 -2.50 -5.23
N LEU A 92 -8.87 -2.53 -4.78
CA LEU A 92 -8.13 -3.75 -4.42
C LEU A 92 -8.44 -4.27 -3.00
N ASP A 93 -9.25 -3.54 -2.23
CA ASP A 93 -9.50 -3.75 -0.79
C ASP A 93 -8.19 -3.95 -0.01
N ILE A 94 -7.54 -2.84 0.32
CA ILE A 94 -6.23 -2.80 0.99
C ILE A 94 -6.23 -3.31 2.45
N ARG A 95 -7.38 -3.74 2.98
CA ARG A 95 -7.46 -4.28 4.34
C ARG A 95 -6.72 -5.61 4.41
N SER A 96 -6.14 -5.92 5.56
CA SER A 96 -5.61 -7.25 5.83
C SER A 96 -6.74 -8.27 6.02
N ILE A 97 -6.42 -9.56 5.89
CA ILE A 97 -7.34 -10.66 6.25
C ILE A 97 -7.88 -10.54 7.68
N HIS A 98 -7.07 -10.04 8.63
CA HIS A 98 -7.48 -9.83 10.03
C HIS A 98 -8.47 -8.67 10.17
N GLN A 99 -8.43 -7.71 9.24
CA GLN A 99 -9.38 -6.61 9.14
C GLN A 99 -10.61 -6.99 8.28
N LYS A 100 -10.80 -8.29 8.04
CA LYS A 100 -11.92 -8.86 7.28
C LYS A 100 -11.98 -8.34 5.83
N ARG A 101 -10.83 -8.37 5.16
CA ARG A 101 -10.73 -8.10 3.70
C ARG A 101 -11.80 -8.91 2.96
N GLY A 102 -12.51 -8.25 2.03
CA GLY A 102 -13.61 -8.85 1.27
C GLY A 102 -14.99 -8.76 1.94
N GLU A 103 -15.08 -8.61 3.26
CA GLU A 103 -16.35 -8.50 3.98
C GLU A 103 -16.80 -7.04 4.14
N ALA A 104 -18.11 -6.80 4.07
CA ALA A 104 -18.70 -5.52 4.40
C ALA A 104 -18.61 -5.24 5.91
N SER A 105 -18.31 -4.00 6.26
CA SER A 105 -18.25 -3.53 7.64
C SER A 105 -18.47 -2.03 7.70
N ASP A 106 -19.24 -1.58 8.69
CA ASP A 106 -19.37 -0.15 9.02
C ASP A 106 -18.18 0.40 9.82
N THR A 107 -17.18 -0.46 10.09
CA THR A 107 -15.92 -0.06 10.74
C THR A 107 -15.11 0.83 9.79
N GLU A 108 -14.64 1.97 10.31
CA GLU A 108 -13.74 2.84 9.56
C GLU A 108 -12.31 2.30 9.58
N PHE A 109 -11.71 2.32 8.41
CA PHE A 109 -10.28 2.07 8.19
C PHE A 109 -9.66 3.32 7.60
N HIS A 110 -8.34 3.42 7.65
CA HIS A 110 -7.64 4.55 7.06
C HIS A 110 -6.29 4.14 6.50
N PHE A 111 -5.81 4.90 5.53
CA PHE A 111 -4.47 4.77 4.98
C PHE A 111 -3.90 6.15 4.66
N ARG A 112 -2.57 6.21 4.55
CA ARG A 112 -1.86 7.42 4.15
C ARG A 112 -1.44 7.35 2.69
N LEU A 113 -1.65 8.45 1.99
CA LEU A 113 -1.19 8.67 0.62
C LEU A 113 -0.64 10.09 0.54
N ASP A 114 0.63 10.23 0.20
CA ASP A 114 1.31 11.55 0.23
C ASP A 114 1.20 12.19 1.64
N HIS A 115 0.66 13.39 1.74
CA HIS A 115 0.33 14.07 3.01
C HIS A 115 -1.15 13.96 3.39
N LEU A 116 -1.88 13.02 2.80
CA LEU A 116 -3.30 12.81 3.04
C LEU A 116 -3.54 11.55 3.89
N ASP A 117 -4.33 11.69 4.95
CA ASP A 117 -5.00 10.59 5.64
C ASP A 117 -6.40 10.42 5.04
N VAL A 118 -6.69 9.23 4.53
CA VAL A 118 -7.95 8.88 3.88
C VAL A 118 -8.68 7.87 4.75
N VAL A 119 -9.88 8.23 5.20
CA VAL A 119 -10.76 7.37 6.01
C VAL A 119 -11.85 6.80 5.11
N PHE A 120 -12.08 5.49 5.22
CA PHE A 120 -13.04 4.79 4.39
C PHE A 120 -13.74 3.64 5.14
N LYS A 121 -14.86 3.19 4.57
CA LYS A 121 -15.61 2.01 4.97
C LYS A 121 -15.82 1.11 3.77
N THR A 122 -15.79 -0.21 3.97
CA THR A 122 -16.14 -1.17 2.92
C THR A 122 -17.57 -1.64 3.17
N LEU A 123 -18.52 -1.19 2.35
CA LEU A 123 -19.91 -1.62 2.41
C LEU A 123 -20.14 -2.78 1.43
N ASP A 124 -21.36 -3.32 1.39
CA ASP A 124 -21.68 -4.48 0.55
C ASP A 124 -21.35 -4.24 -0.93
N ASP A 125 -21.85 -3.12 -1.48
CA ASP A 125 -21.77 -2.83 -2.91
C ASP A 125 -20.68 -1.82 -3.29
N PHE A 126 -20.14 -1.06 -2.33
CA PHE A 126 -19.19 0.01 -2.61
C PHE A 126 -18.25 0.27 -1.43
N ILE A 127 -17.12 0.90 -1.72
CA ILE A 127 -16.23 1.44 -0.71
C ILE A 127 -16.52 2.93 -0.59
N GLN A 128 -16.77 3.39 0.63
CA GLN A 128 -17.12 4.78 0.91
C GLN A 128 -15.96 5.51 1.56
N VAL A 129 -15.38 6.49 0.88
CA VAL A 129 -14.46 7.45 1.50
C VAL A 129 -15.30 8.46 2.29
N THR A 130 -15.11 8.46 3.61
CA THR A 130 -15.91 9.28 4.54
C THR A 130 -15.22 10.58 4.90
N ARG A 131 -13.87 10.59 4.97
CA ARG A 131 -13.08 11.76 5.34
C ARG A 131 -11.72 11.78 4.65
N CYS A 132 -11.25 12.98 4.32
CA CYS A 132 -9.89 13.25 3.88
C CYS A 132 -9.29 14.33 4.79
N SER A 133 -8.05 14.17 5.25
CA SER A 133 -7.40 15.19 6.08
C SER A 133 -5.91 15.27 5.85
N VAL A 134 -5.36 16.49 5.84
CA VAL A 134 -3.92 16.71 5.71
C VAL A 134 -3.23 16.30 7.01
N VAL A 135 -2.14 15.54 6.89
CA VAL A 135 -1.28 15.14 8.02
C VAL A 135 0.10 15.73 7.86
N ASP A 136 0.55 16.45 8.88
CA ASP A 136 1.93 16.97 8.94
C ASP A 136 2.91 15.86 9.35
N ASN A 137 3.87 15.55 8.49
CA ASN A 137 4.97 14.62 8.81
C ASN A 137 5.97 15.18 9.84
N LYS A 138 5.70 16.35 10.46
CA LYS A 138 6.56 16.96 11.48
C LYS A 138 6.42 16.34 12.88
N THR A 139 5.46 15.45 13.11
CA THR A 139 5.20 14.86 14.44
C THR A 139 5.35 13.34 14.40
N THR A 140 6.58 12.84 14.34
CA THR A 140 6.86 11.42 14.66
C THR A 140 8.20 11.28 15.38
N LYS A 141 8.37 12.03 16.48
CA LYS A 141 9.41 11.78 17.50
C LYS A 141 8.88 12.01 18.91
N THR A 142 7.78 11.34 19.27
CA THR A 142 7.26 11.08 20.64
C THR A 142 5.90 10.44 20.41
N SER A 143 5.60 9.19 20.75
CA SER A 143 5.81 8.47 22.01
C SER A 143 5.73 6.96 21.75
N ARG A 144 6.85 6.25 21.96
CA ARG A 144 6.79 4.84 22.38
C ARG A 144 6.84 4.85 23.90
N GLU A 145 5.68 5.04 24.53
CA GLU A 145 5.49 4.63 25.92
C GLU A 145 4.74 3.30 25.96
N GLN A 146 5.16 2.50 26.92
CA GLN A 146 5.02 1.06 26.97
C GLN A 146 3.59 0.66 27.32
N GLY A 147 2.96 -0.15 26.46
CA GLY A 147 1.81 -0.98 26.81
C GLY A 147 2.27 -2.38 27.19
N PRO A 148 1.57 -3.09 28.10
CA PRO A 148 2.08 -4.28 28.76
C PRO A 148 2.29 -5.44 27.78
N ASN A 149 3.51 -5.97 27.82
CA ASN A 149 3.98 -7.11 27.06
C ASN A 149 3.28 -8.39 27.55
N SER A 150 2.21 -8.84 26.88
CA SER A 150 1.72 -10.22 27.06
C SER A 150 2.37 -11.10 26.00
N HIS A 151 3.50 -11.70 26.36
CA HIS A 151 4.04 -12.86 25.66
C HIS A 151 2.97 -13.95 25.60
N ARG A 152 2.46 -14.23 24.40
CA ARG A 152 1.85 -15.52 24.07
C ARG A 152 2.85 -16.22 23.16
N GLU A 153 3.38 -17.34 23.65
CA GLU A 153 4.21 -18.25 22.87
C GLU A 153 3.32 -18.91 21.81
N ASP A 154 3.49 -18.51 20.55
CA ASP A 154 2.92 -19.24 19.43
C ASP A 154 3.79 -20.46 19.16
N THR A 155 3.35 -21.63 19.65
CA THR A 155 3.93 -22.92 19.30
C THR A 155 3.63 -23.24 17.84
N TYR A 156 4.63 -23.16 16.97
CA TYR A 156 4.55 -23.72 15.62
C TYR A 156 4.40 -25.24 15.69
N GLY A 157 3.19 -25.74 15.39
CA GLY A 157 2.93 -27.16 15.25
C GLY A 157 3.71 -27.75 14.08
N HIS A 158 4.68 -28.63 14.37
CA HIS A 158 5.29 -29.52 13.39
C HIS A 158 4.26 -30.56 12.92
N GLY A 159 3.57 -30.26 11.82
CA GLY A 159 2.89 -31.26 11.01
C GLY A 159 3.92 -32.04 10.20
N GLY A 160 4.45 -33.13 10.77
CA GLY A 160 5.31 -34.07 10.05
C GLY A 160 4.51 -34.83 8.99
N LEU A 161 4.75 -34.56 7.71
CA LEU A 161 4.42 -35.49 6.63
C LEU A 161 5.45 -36.62 6.64
N GLN A 162 5.02 -37.82 7.03
CA GLN A 162 5.84 -39.02 6.94
C GLN A 162 5.76 -39.57 5.51
N ILE A 163 6.84 -39.42 4.76
CA ILE A 163 7.02 -40.04 3.44
C ILE A 163 7.50 -41.47 3.69
N GLU A 164 6.66 -42.47 3.44
CA GLU A 164 7.08 -43.87 3.43
C GLU A 164 7.94 -44.15 2.20
N GLN A 165 9.18 -44.63 2.44
CA GLN A 165 10.03 -45.18 1.38
C GLN A 165 9.70 -46.66 1.15
N PRO A 166 9.71 -47.15 -0.10
CA PRO A 166 9.49 -48.57 -0.39
C PRO A 166 10.73 -49.38 0.01
N ARG A 167 10.52 -50.53 0.65
CA ARG A 167 11.57 -51.53 0.90
C ARG A 167 11.70 -52.45 -0.31
N GLU A 168 12.95 -52.78 -0.63
CA GLU A 168 13.35 -53.90 -1.49
C GLU A 168 12.85 -55.25 -0.97
#